data_AF-H8L3D6-F1
#
_entry.id   AF-H8L3D6-F1
#
_cell.length_a   1.000
_cell.length_b   1.000
_cell.length_c   1.000
_cell.angle_alpha   90.00
_cell.angle_beta   90.00
_cell.angle_gamma   90.00
#
_symmetry.space_group_name_H-M   'P 1'
#
loop_
_entity.id
_entity.type
_entity.pdbx_description
1 polymer ?
#
loop_
_entity_poly.entity_id
_entity_poly.type
_entity_poly.pdbx_seq_one_letter_code
_entity_poly.pdbx_strand_id
1 'polypeptide(L)'
;MTDQPTSPLDQLQQLSELMQSAANLHDWPRVIMLNERRNTILQRLTNIDDEHRPQLLALVETHNQLVHHVNRIQDSLTRQQAYLGISRRGVSRYLAVEQAGQP
;
A
#
# COMPACT_ATOMS: atom_id res chain seq x y z
N MET A 1 18.83 -28.72 6.00
CA MET A 1 18.05 -27.52 5.68
C MET A 1 16.76 -28.03 5.07
N THR A 2 15.65 -27.97 5.80
CA THR A 2 14.39 -28.61 5.40
C THR A 2 13.65 -27.76 4.38
N ASP A 3 13.67 -28.21 3.13
CA ASP A 3 12.70 -27.82 2.09
C ASP A 3 11.33 -28.34 2.51
N GLN A 4 10.62 -27.57 3.33
CA GLN A 4 9.24 -27.86 3.69
C GLN A 4 8.32 -27.09 2.73
N PRO A 5 7.37 -27.74 2.06
CA PRO A 5 6.34 -27.02 1.32
C PRO A 5 5.46 -26.30 2.35
N THR A 6 5.71 -25.00 2.56
CA THR A 6 4.80 -24.15 3.33
C THR A 6 3.45 -24.13 2.64
N SER A 7 2.37 -24.36 3.39
CA SER A 7 1.01 -24.32 2.84
C SER A 7 0.81 -23.00 2.09
N PRO A 8 0.13 -22.99 0.93
CA PRO A 8 -0.19 -21.75 0.24
C PRO A 8 -0.84 -20.69 1.16
N LEU A 9 -1.62 -21.12 2.15
CA LEU A 9 -2.24 -20.25 3.14
C LEU A 9 -1.22 -19.63 4.10
N ASP A 10 -0.23 -20.41 4.56
CA ASP A 10 0.87 -19.91 5.38
C ASP A 10 1.72 -18.90 4.59
N GLN A 11 1.94 -19.17 3.31
CA GLN A 11 2.65 -18.24 2.43
C GLN A 11 1.87 -16.92 2.27
N LEU A 12 0.54 -16.97 2.14
CA LEU A 12 -0.31 -15.77 2.09
C LEU A 12 -0.28 -14.99 3.41
N GLN A 13 -0.25 -15.68 4.55
CA GLN A 13 -0.16 -15.06 5.87
C GLN A 13 1.16 -14.32 6.04
N GLN A 14 2.29 -14.99 5.73
CA GLN A 14 3.62 -14.39 5.76
C GLN A 14 3.72 -13.18 4.82
N LEU A 15 3.15 -13.27 3.62
CA LEU A 15 3.12 -12.13 2.69
C LEU A 15 2.32 -10.97 3.27
N SER A 16 1.21 -11.23 3.96
CA SER A 16 0.39 -10.19 4.57
C SER A 16 1.13 -9.45 5.69
N GLU A 17 1.87 -10.19 6.53
CA GLU A 17 2.73 -9.62 7.57
C GLU A 17 3.88 -8.79 6.99
N LEU A 18 4.54 -9.29 5.94
CA LEU A 18 5.60 -8.57 5.24
C LEU A 18 5.09 -7.29 4.56
N MET A 19 3.88 -7.34 3.99
CA MET A 19 3.24 -6.17 3.39
C MET A 19 2.88 -5.13 4.44
N GLN A 20 2.36 -5.54 5.60
CA GLN A 20 2.07 -4.64 6.71
C GLN A 20 3.35 -3.99 7.25
N SER A 21 4.42 -4.76 7.42
CA SER A 21 5.72 -4.25 7.83
C SER A 21 6.27 -3.23 6.83
N ALA A 22 6.23 -3.53 5.53
CA ALA A 22 6.67 -2.62 4.48
C ALA A 22 5.82 -1.32 4.44
N ALA A 23 4.51 -1.43 4.61
CA ALA A 23 3.60 -0.28 4.66
C ALA A 23 3.88 0.64 5.87
N ASN A 24 4.14 0.05 7.05
CA ASN A 24 4.51 0.79 8.26
C ASN A 24 5.84 1.55 8.08
N LEU A 25 6.75 1.04 7.25
CA LEU A 25 8.03 1.68 6.89
C LEU A 25 7.92 2.60 5.67
N HIS A 26 6.72 2.78 5.11
CA HIS A 26 6.46 3.54 3.88
C HIS A 26 7.22 3.04 2.64
N ASP A 27 7.61 1.76 2.61
CA ASP A 27 8.27 1.10 1.48
C ASP A 27 7.23 0.62 0.46
N TRP A 28 6.60 1.56 -0.24
CA TRP A 28 5.53 1.28 -1.22
C TRP A 28 5.95 0.38 -2.38
N PRO A 29 7.16 0.51 -2.98
CA PRO A 29 7.61 -0.40 -4.02
C PRO A 29 7.61 -1.86 -3.55
N ARG A 30 8.04 -2.10 -2.31
CA ARG A 30 8.03 -3.44 -1.72
C ARG A 30 6.62 -3.95 -1.46
N VAL A 31 5.69 -3.10 -1.00
CA VAL A 31 4.27 -3.47 -0.84
C VAL A 31 3.68 -3.94 -2.17
N ILE A 32 3.95 -3.22 -3.26
CA ILE A 32 3.46 -3.55 -4.62
C ILE A 32 4.01 -4.92 -5.07
N MET A 33 5.33 -5.11 -4.97
CA MET A 33 6.00 -6.37 -5.33
C MET A 33 5.43 -7.56 -4.54
N LEU A 34 5.21 -7.39 -3.23
CA LEU A 34 4.65 -8.44 -2.39
C LEU A 34 3.18 -8.75 -2.73
N ASN A 35 2.40 -7.74 -3.14
CA ASN A 35 1.01 -7.92 -3.58
C ASN A 35 0.93 -8.74 -4.88
N GLU A 36 1.82 -8.50 -5.84
CA GLU A 36 1.88 -9.29 -7.08
C GLU A 36 2.18 -10.77 -6.79
N ARG A 37 3.10 -11.02 -5.84
CA ARG A 37 3.41 -12.37 -5.37
C ARG A 37 2.21 -13.02 -4.66
N ARG A 38 1.49 -12.27 -3.83
CA ARG A 38 0.24 -12.72 -3.18
C ARG A 38 -0.82 -13.11 -4.21
N ASN A 39 -1.04 -12.27 -5.24
CA ASN A 39 -1.99 -12.54 -6.32
C ASN A 39 -1.65 -13.80 -7.09
N THR A 40 -0.36 -14.06 -7.34
CA THR A 40 0.10 -15.28 -8.01
C THR A 40 -0.26 -16.54 -7.22
N ILE A 41 -0.15 -16.49 -5.88
CA ILE A 41 -0.52 -17.62 -5.01
C ILE A 41 -2.03 -17.80 -4.97
N LEU A 42 -2.80 -16.71 -4.86
CA LEU A 42 -4.26 -16.73 -4.90
C LEU A 42 -4.79 -17.33 -6.21
N GLN A 43 -4.19 -16.98 -7.35
CA GLN A 43 -4.59 -17.54 -8.65
C GLN A 43 -4.35 -19.05 -8.76
N ARG A 44 -3.40 -19.60 -8.00
CA ARG A 44 -3.10 -21.04 -7.97
C ARG A 44 -4.02 -21.80 -7.03
N LEU A 45 -4.60 -21.11 -6.05
CA LEU A 45 -5.60 -21.64 -5.13
C LEU A 45 -6.97 -21.70 -5.82
N THR A 46 -7.19 -22.73 -6.61
CA THR A 46 -8.42 -22.93 -7.40
C THR A 46 -9.46 -23.80 -6.70
N ASN A 47 -9.06 -24.64 -5.74
CA ASN A 47 -9.94 -25.46 -4.91
C ASN A 47 -9.49 -25.36 -3.45
N ILE A 48 -10.18 -24.52 -2.68
CA ILE A 48 -9.95 -24.44 -1.24
C ILE A 48 -11.15 -25.10 -0.56
N ASP A 49 -10.91 -26.22 0.11
CA ASP A 49 -11.93 -26.92 0.89
C ASP A 49 -12.47 -26.03 2.02
N ASP A 50 -13.75 -26.23 2.38
CA ASP A 50 -14.47 -25.44 3.40
C ASP A 50 -13.77 -25.44 4.77
N GLU A 51 -12.90 -26.42 5.05
CA GLU A 51 -12.10 -26.50 6.28
C GLU A 51 -11.15 -25.30 6.46
N HIS A 52 -10.71 -24.66 5.36
CA HIS A 52 -9.79 -23.52 5.40
C HIS A 52 -10.50 -22.15 5.35
N ARG A 53 -11.84 -22.16 5.30
CA ARG A 53 -12.67 -20.95 5.29
C ARG A 53 -12.33 -19.93 6.40
N PRO A 54 -12.13 -20.31 7.67
CA PRO A 54 -11.78 -19.32 8.71
C PRO A 54 -10.41 -18.66 8.47
N GLN A 55 -9.42 -19.41 7.94
CA GLN A 55 -8.09 -18.87 7.63
C GLN A 55 -8.14 -17.91 6.45
N LEU A 56 -8.96 -18.22 5.44
CA LEU A 56 -9.21 -17.31 4.32
C LEU A 56 -9.89 -16.02 4.76
N LEU A 57 -10.90 -16.10 5.64
CA LEU A 57 -11.57 -14.92 6.16
C LEU A 57 -10.59 -14.03 6.95
N ALA A 58 -9.70 -14.63 7.74
CA ALA A 58 -8.64 -13.88 8.43
C ALA A 58 -7.69 -13.18 7.44
N LEU A 59 -7.24 -13.88 6.39
CA LEU A 59 -6.40 -13.31 5.33
C LEU A 59 -7.08 -12.17 4.56
N VAL A 60 -8.39 -12.27 4.32
CA VAL A 60 -9.18 -11.21 3.70
C VAL A 60 -9.27 -10.00 4.63
N GLU A 61 -9.52 -10.22 5.91
CA GLU A 61 -9.59 -9.15 6.90
C GLU A 61 -8.25 -8.40 7.03
N THR A 62 -7.12 -9.10 7.14
CA THR A 62 -5.79 -8.49 7.16
C THR A 62 -5.53 -7.69 5.87
N HIS A 63 -5.96 -8.19 4.72
CA HIS A 63 -5.82 -7.45 3.47
C HIS A 63 -6.67 -6.18 3.43
N ASN A 64 -7.91 -6.23 3.94
CA ASN A 64 -8.79 -5.06 4.02
C ASN A 64 -8.19 -3.96 4.92
N GLN A 65 -7.57 -4.35 6.03
CA GLN A 65 -6.88 -3.42 6.92
C GLN A 65 -5.71 -2.73 6.22
N LEU A 66 -4.91 -3.50 5.46
CA LEU A 66 -3.82 -2.95 4.66
C LEU A 66 -4.34 -1.98 3.58
N VAL A 67 -5.39 -2.34 2.86
CA VAL A 67 -6.03 -1.47 1.85
C VAL A 67 -6.50 -0.17 2.50
N HIS A 68 -7.15 -0.24 3.65
CA HIS A 68 -7.59 0.94 4.38
C HIS A 68 -6.40 1.83 4.80
N HIS A 69 -5.31 1.23 5.26
CA HIS A 69 -4.10 1.94 5.62
C HIS A 69 -3.47 2.67 4.42
N VAL A 70 -3.34 1.98 3.27
CA VAL A 70 -2.81 2.56 2.02
C VAL A 70 -3.69 3.73 1.55
N ASN A 71 -5.02 3.58 1.57
CA ASN A 71 -5.95 4.64 1.17
C ASN A 71 -5.80 5.89 2.03
N ARG A 72 -5.67 5.74 3.36
CA ARG A 72 -5.44 6.88 4.27
C ARG A 72 -4.16 7.64 3.95
N ILE A 73 -3.10 6.93 3.55
CA ILE A 73 -1.84 7.55 3.16
C ILE A 73 -1.97 8.26 1.81
N GLN A 74 -2.64 7.65 0.84
CA GLN A 74 -2.93 8.27 -0.44
C GLN A 74 -3.73 9.58 -0.28
N ASP A 75 -4.74 9.59 0.59
CA ASP A 75 -5.50 10.80 0.92
C ASP A 75 -4.63 11.89 1.56
N SER A 76 -3.71 11.49 2.45
CA SER A 76 -2.76 12.41 3.07
C SER A 76 -1.83 13.05 2.03
N LEU A 77 -1.24 12.23 1.16
CA LEU A 77 -0.35 12.69 0.08
C LEU A 77 -1.08 13.61 -0.89
N THR A 78 -2.32 13.28 -1.26
CA THR A 78 -3.15 14.10 -2.14
C THR A 78 -3.40 15.49 -1.54
N ARG A 79 -3.70 15.56 -0.23
CA ARG A 79 -3.86 16.84 0.47
C ARG A 79 -2.56 17.63 0.53
N GLN A 80 -1.43 16.98 0.80
CA GLN A 80 -0.12 17.64 0.82
C GLN A 80 0.26 18.19 -0.56
N GLN A 81 0.02 17.44 -1.64
CA GLN A 81 0.24 17.91 -3.01
C GLN A 81 -0.64 19.12 -3.34
N ALA A 82 -1.92 19.10 -2.95
CA ALA A 82 -2.81 20.24 -3.13
C ALA A 82 -2.30 21.49 -2.39
N TYR A 83 -1.87 21.33 -1.13
CA TYR A 83 -1.28 22.40 -0.33
C TYR A 83 -0.01 22.99 -0.97
N LEU A 84 0.93 22.13 -1.41
CA LEU A 84 2.14 22.56 -2.11
C LEU A 84 1.80 23.28 -3.43
N GLY A 85 0.79 22.81 -4.16
CA GLY A 85 0.30 23.47 -5.36
C GLY A 85 -0.24 24.88 -5.09
N ILE A 86 -1.00 25.07 -4.00
CA ILE A 86 -1.48 26.39 -3.57
C ILE A 86 -0.31 27.28 -3.16
N SER A 87 0.60 26.76 -2.33
CA SER A 87 1.79 27.49 -1.86
C SER A 87 2.66 27.95 -3.02
N ARG A 88 2.96 27.06 -3.98
CA ARG A 88 3.72 27.39 -5.19
C ARG A 88 3.05 28.51 -6.00
N ARG A 89 1.73 28.44 -6.20
CA ARG A 89 0.98 29.53 -6.87
C ARG A 89 0.97 30.83 -6.08
N GLY A 90 0.99 30.76 -4.75
CA GLY A 90 1.12 31.93 -3.87
C GLY A 90 2.49 32.61 -4.04
N VAL A 91 3.57 31.83 -3.93
CA VAL A 91 4.94 32.31 -4.12
C VAL A 91 5.16 32.88 -5.52
N SER A 92 4.70 32.19 -6.57
CA SER A 92 4.82 32.71 -7.94
C SER A 92 4.08 34.04 -8.14
N ARG A 93 2.91 34.22 -7.53
CA ARG A 93 2.17 35.49 -7.59
C ARG A 93 2.90 36.60 -6.83
N TYR A 94 3.43 36.31 -5.65
CA TYR A 94 4.21 37.27 -4.88
C TYR A 94 5.43 37.76 -5.65
N LEU A 95 6.22 36.83 -6.21
CA LEU A 95 7.39 37.17 -7.02
C LEU A 95 7.03 38.00 -8.27
N ALA A 96 5.90 37.71 -8.92
CA ALA A 96 5.44 38.48 -10.08
C ALA A 96 5.06 39.92 -9.71
N VAL A 97 4.47 40.14 -8.53
CA VAL A 97 4.14 41.49 -8.02
C VAL A 97 5.42 42.26 -7.66
N GLU A 98 6.36 41.62 -6.99
CA GLU A 98 7.66 42.23 -6.63
C GLU A 98 8.46 42.66 -7.89
N GLN A 99 8.46 41.83 -8.94
CA GLN A 99 9.14 42.16 -10.20
C GLN A 99 8.43 43.25 -11.01
N ALA A 100 7.11 43.39 -10.87
CA ALA A 100 6.33 44.44 -11.53
C ALA A 100 6.37 45.78 -10.78
N GLY A 101 6.86 45.79 -9.53
CA GLY A 101 6.96 46.97 -8.66
C GLY A 101 8.37 47.55 -8.51
N GLN A 102 9.38 47.00 -9.19
CA GLN A 102 10.73 47.59 -9.23
C GLN A 102 10.75 48.75 -10.26
N PRO A 103 11.17 49.97 -9.86
CA PRO A 103 11.28 51.14 -10.74
C PRO A 103 12.39 51.00 -11.80
#